data_AF-A0A1W6MS67-F1
#
_entry.id   AF-A0A1W6MS67-F1
#
_cell.length_a   1.000
_cell.length_b   1.000
_cell.length_c   1.000
_cell.angle_alpha   90.00
_cell.angle_beta   90.00
_cell.angle_gamma   90.00
#
_symmetry.space_group_name_H-M   'P 1'
#
loop_
_entity.id
_entity.type
_entity.pdbx_description
1 polymer ?
#
loop_
_entity_poly.entity_id
_entity_poly.type
_entity_poly.pdbx_seq_one_letter_code
_entity_poly.pdbx_strand_id
1 'polypeptide(L)' 'MRGFHEAQASESRLRVVFEDDQISFGFPTVATLGDVADWVGGLAKFHESSLVAVDVKIPRRAAPSIASTGASQGTH' A
#
# COMPACT_ATOMS: atom_id res chain seq x y z
N MET A 1 -14.36 -15.69 -8.97
CA MET A 1 -13.63 -15.96 -7.71
C MET A 1 -12.37 -15.10 -7.70
N ARG A 2 -12.33 -14.01 -6.91
CA ARG A 2 -11.10 -13.24 -6.71
C ARG A 2 -10.35 -13.89 -5.55
N GLY A 3 -9.25 -14.57 -5.88
CA GLY A 3 -8.39 -15.22 -4.89
C GLY A 3 -7.72 -14.17 -4.01
N PHE A 4 -7.67 -14.43 -2.72
CA PHE A 4 -6.88 -13.67 -1.76
C PHE A 4 -5.41 -13.76 -2.17
N HIS A 5 -4.81 -12.62 -2.55
CA HIS A 5 -3.40 -12.55 -2.91
C HIS A 5 -2.58 -12.35 -1.63
N GLU A 6 -1.77 -13.35 -1.26
CA GLU A 6 -0.79 -13.19 -0.18
C GLU A 6 0.27 -12.18 -0.61
N ALA A 7 0.35 -11.05 0.10
CA ALA A 7 1.18 -9.91 -0.28
C ALA A 7 2.68 -10.21 -0.12
N GLN A 8 3.48 -10.02 -1.18
CA GLN A 8 4.93 -10.16 -1.11
C GLN A 8 5.57 -9.08 -0.22
N ALA A 9 6.81 -9.31 0.25
CA ALA A 9 7.49 -8.42 1.20
C ALA A 9 7.72 -6.97 0.69
N SER A 10 7.65 -6.76 -0.62
CA SER A 10 7.84 -5.47 -1.29
C SER A 10 6.53 -4.74 -1.63
N GLU A 11 5.38 -5.28 -1.24
CA GLU A 11 4.07 -4.72 -1.56
C GLU A 11 3.51 -3.87 -0.42
N SER A 12 2.69 -2.88 -0.78
CA SER A 12 1.97 -2.11 0.24
C SER A 12 0.89 -2.99 0.84
N ARG A 13 0.62 -2.84 2.13
CA ARG A 13 -0.33 -3.68 2.87
C ARG A 13 -1.37 -2.83 3.56
N LEU A 14 -2.62 -3.25 3.42
CA LEU A 14 -3.76 -2.68 4.12
C LEU A 14 -4.28 -3.74 5.09
N ARG A 15 -4.42 -3.36 6.35
CA ARG A 15 -5.10 -4.16 7.38
C ARG A 15 -6.29 -3.37 7.89
N VAL A 16 -7.46 -3.99 7.81
CA VAL A 16 -8.73 -3.46 8.32
C VAL A 16 -9.13 -4.33 9.50
N VAL A 17 -9.39 -3.70 10.64
CA VAL A 17 -9.74 -4.38 11.89
C VAL A 17 -11.18 -4.02 12.24
N PHE A 18 -11.99 -5.06 12.41
CA PHE A 18 -13.34 -4.99 12.94
C PHE A 18 -13.35 -5.50 14.39
N GLU A 19 -14.48 -5.39 15.09
CA GLU A 19 -14.59 -5.81 16.50
C GLU A 19 -14.33 -7.32 16.70
N ASP A 20 -14.65 -8.14 15.70
CA ASP A 20 -14.66 -9.60 15.73
C ASP A 20 -13.75 -10.25 14.67
N ASP A 21 -13.27 -9.49 13.67
CA ASP A 21 -12.42 -10.01 12.60
C ASP A 21 -11.36 -9.00 12.13
N GLN A 22 -10.40 -9.47 11.34
CA GLN A 22 -9.41 -8.66 10.67
C GLN A 22 -9.14 -9.15 9.24
N ILE A 23 -9.12 -8.21 8.30
CA ILE A 23 -8.86 -8.48 6.89
C ILE A 23 -7.55 -7.79 6.49
N SER A 24 -6.61 -8.55 5.93
CA SER A 24 -5.33 -8.03 5.45
C SER A 24 -5.10 -8.42 4.00
N PHE A 25 -4.66 -7.47 3.17
CA PHE A 25 -4.35 -7.73 1.77
C PHE A 25 -3.27 -6.79 1.24
N GLY A 26 -2.60 -7.26 0.19
CA GLY A 26 -1.62 -6.47 -0.55
C GLY A 26 -2.30 -5.54 -1.55
N PHE A 27 -1.69 -4.37 -1.77
CA PHE A 27 -2.12 -3.44 -2.80
C PHE A 27 -0.93 -2.79 -3.51
N PRO A 28 -1.12 -2.31 -4.76
CA PRO A 28 -0.06 -1.71 -5.54
C PRO A 28 0.51 -0.46 -4.87
N THR A 29 1.84 -0.28 -4.90
CA THR A 29 2.50 0.95 -4.40
C THR A 29 2.11 2.24 -5.12
N VAL A 30 1.37 2.15 -6.23
CA VAL A 30 0.81 3.30 -6.95
C VAL A 30 -0.59 3.70 -6.48
N ALA A 31 -1.22 2.88 -5.62
CA ALA A 31 -2.55 3.18 -5.10
C ALA A 31 -2.52 4.49 -4.29
N THR A 32 -3.56 5.28 -4.49
CA THR A 32 -3.78 6.55 -3.80
C THR A 32 -4.49 6.32 -2.48
N LEU A 33 -4.51 7.35 -1.62
CA LEU A 33 -5.34 7.32 -0.41
C LEU A 33 -6.84 7.18 -0.74
N GLY A 34 -7.28 7.67 -1.91
CA GLY A 34 -8.66 7.49 -2.38
C GLY A 34 -8.98 6.02 -2.67
N ASP A 35 -8.08 5.31 -3.35
CA ASP A 35 -8.25 3.87 -3.62
C ASP A 35 -8.34 3.05 -2.32
N VAL A 36 -7.50 3.40 -1.33
CA VAL A 36 -7.54 2.80 0.01
C VAL A 36 -8.89 3.07 0.70
N ALA A 37 -9.40 4.29 0.63
CA ALA A 37 -10.69 4.65 1.22
C ALA A 37 -11.85 3.90 0.57
N ASP A 38 -11.84 3.75 -0.76
CA ASP A 38 -12.85 2.99 -1.49
C ASP A 38 -12.83 1.51 -1.13
N TRP A 39 -11.65 0.92 -0.93
CA TRP A 39 -11.55 -0.47 -0.47
C TRP A 39 -12.04 -0.66 0.95
N VAL A 40 -11.66 0.22 1.88
CA VAL A 40 -12.15 0.17 3.27
C VAL A 40 -13.66 0.35 3.31
N GLY A 41 -14.19 1.33 2.56
CA GLY A 41 -15.63 1.56 2.46
C GLY A 41 -16.37 0.38 1.82
N GLY A 42 -15.76 -0.29 0.85
CA GLY A 42 -16.25 -1.55 0.29
C GLY A 42 -16.33 -2.63 1.35
N LEU A 43 -15.25 -2.90 2.07
CA LEU A 43 -15.19 -3.92 3.12
C LEU A 43 -16.19 -3.66 4.24
N ALA A 44 -16.26 -2.42 4.72
CA ALA A 44 -17.18 -2.04 5.79
C ALA A 44 -18.66 -2.21 5.41
N LYS A 45 -19.02 -2.15 4.12
CA LYS A 45 -20.40 -2.42 3.66
C LYS A 45 -20.77 -3.90 3.69
N PHE A 46 -19.79 -4.79 3.61
CA PHE A 46 -20.01 -6.24 3.60
C PHE A 46 -19.74 -6.89 4.96
N HIS A 47 -19.26 -6.11 5.93
CA HIS A 47 -18.94 -6.57 7.27
C HIS A 47 -20.02 -6.11 8.25
N GLU A 48 -20.57 -7.02 9.05
CA GLU A 48 -21.68 -6.72 9.96
C GLU A 48 -21.23 -5.98 11.24
N SER A 49 -19.94 -6.08 11.57
CA SER A 49 -19.34 -5.52 12.78
C SER A 49 -18.67 -4.16 12.56
N SER A 50 -18.51 -3.39 13.65
CA SER A 50 -17.95 -2.04 13.60
C SER A 50 -16.47 -2.05 13.21
N LEU A 51 -16.07 -1.09 12.39
CA LEU A 51 -14.67 -0.86 12.04
C LEU A 51 -13.94 -0.17 13.20
N VAL A 52 -12.87 -0.79 13.69
CA VAL A 52 -12.09 -0.34 14.85
C VAL A 52 -10.81 0.38 14.44
N ALA A 53 -10.10 -0.14 13.43
CA ALA A 53 -8.84 0.42 13.00
C ALA A 53 -8.52 0.12 11.53
N VAL A 54 -7.73 1.01 10.92
CA VAL A 54 -7.16 0.84 9.59
C VAL A 54 -5.66 1.11 9.68
N ASP A 55 -4.85 0.11 9.33
CA ASP A 55 -3.40 0.21 9.25
C ASP A 55 -2.95 0.11 7.78
N VAL A 56 -2.15 1.09 7.37
CA VAL A 56 -1.60 1.17 6.01
C VAL A 56 -0.08 1.16 6.09
N LYS A 57 0.52 0.12 5.54
CA LYS A 57 1.98 0.00 5.46
C LYS A 57 2.45 0.14 4.02
N ILE A 58 3.11 1.26 3.73
CA ILE A 58 3.74 1.52 2.44
C ILE A 58 5.26 1.33 2.60
N PRO A 59 5.90 0.40 1.87
CA PRO A 59 7.35 0.26 1.90
C PRO A 59 8.00 1.55 1.40
N ARG A 60 9.10 1.97 2.04
CA ARG A 60 9.86 3.15 1.61
C ARG A 60 10.27 2.96 0.15
N ARG A 61 9.81 3.84 -0.73
CA ARG A 61 10.34 3.95 -2.10
C ARG A 61 11.84 4.19 -1.96
N ALA A 62 12.66 3.34 -2.58
CA ALA A 62 14.09 3.65 -2.73
C ALA A 62 14.18 5.03 -3.37
N ALA A 63 14.95 5.94 -2.75
CA ALA A 63 15.16 7.25 -3.32
C ALA A 63 15.64 7.07 -4.77
N PRO A 64 15.11 7.83 -5.75
CA PRO A 64 15.69 7.79 -7.08
C PRO A 64 17.15 8.16 -6.92
N SER A 65 18.05 7.23 -7.22
CA SER A 65 19.47 7.53 -7.33
C SER A 65 19.60 8.53 -8.47
N ILE A 66 19.69 9.81 -8.13
CA ILE A 66 20.18 10.82 -9.05
C ILE A 66 21.63 10.40 -9.28
N ALA A 67 21.88 9.61 -10.32
CA ALA A 67 23.23 9.42 -10.80
C ALA A 67 23.73 10.83 -11.14
N SER A 68 24.66 11.35 -10.34
CA SER A 68 25.45 12.51 -10.72
C SER A 68 26.11 12.15 -12.04
N THR A 69 25.50 12.56 -13.16
CA THR A 69 26.17 12.58 -14.44
C THR A 69 27.32 13.55 -14.26
N GLY A 70 28.51 12.99 -14.01
CA GLY A 70 29.73 13.76 -13.85
C GLY A 70 29.85 14.69 -15.04
N ALA A 71 29.88 15.98 -14.79
CA ALA A 71 30.33 16.95 -15.77
C ALA A 71 31.77 16.59 -16.09
N SER A 72 32.00 15.97 -17.26
CA SER A 72 33.34 15.85 -17.82
C SER A 72 33.88 17.25 -18.02
N GLN A 73 34.78 17.60 -17.11
CA GLN A 73 35.62 18.78 -17.09
C GLN A 73 36.35 18.89 -18.43
N GLY A 74 36.20 20.04 -19.10
CA GLY A 74 36.94 20.35 -20.31
C GLY A 74 38.45 20.38 -20.04
N THR A 75 39.22 19.73 -20.89
CA THR A 75 40.67 19.94 -20.98
C THR A 75 40.95 20.94 -22.09
N HIS A 76 41.63 22.01 -21.68
CA HIS A 76 42.17 23.10 -22.49
C HIS A 76 43.54 22.73 -23.06
#